data_AF-A0A0U1L865-F1
#
_entry.id   AF-A0A0U1L865-F1
#
_cell.length_a   1.000
_cell.length_b   1.000
_cell.length_c   1.000
_cell.angle_alpha   90.00
_cell.angle_beta   90.00
_cell.angle_gamma   90.00
#
_symmetry.space_group_name_H-M   'P 1'
#
loop_
_entity.id
_entity.type
_entity.pdbx_description
1 polymer ?
#
loop_
_entity_poly.entity_id
_entity_poly.type
_entity_poly.pdbx_seq_one_letter_code
_entity_poly.pdbx_strand_id
1 'polypeptide(L)'
;MSIDDIGARNLIAGILKKACDDYANNKGCPDWCTFRESCADNKIDFKHCDAKKFLHSAWCAALCDGLDIEHDKYIAVCIKRHRLSRNTHKYVEQEIRQYKNTLKELEYLKNEIILESPEKQEGKSSAIGNPTASKAVKVSMDKKIIELEKTQKAIEKTYRRISNDKKVVMEEYWQGRCTTAGLAYRIGVDERTIRRWKQYIVYSVAVELNYL
;
A
#
# COMPACT_ATOMS: atom_id res chain seq x y z
N MET A 1 -18.02 20.96 -6.19
CA MET A 1 -18.67 20.01 -7.12
C MET A 1 -17.56 19.45 -7.99
N SER A 2 -17.02 18.30 -7.60
CA SER A 2 -15.93 17.62 -8.34
C SER A 2 -16.53 17.13 -9.65
N ILE A 3 -15.94 17.48 -10.79
CA ILE A 3 -16.38 16.94 -12.08
C ILE A 3 -15.99 15.46 -12.11
N ASP A 4 -16.94 14.61 -11.74
CA ASP A 4 -16.86 13.17 -11.97
C ASP A 4 -17.22 12.90 -13.43
N ASP A 5 -16.27 13.15 -14.34
CA ASP A 5 -16.44 12.84 -15.75
C ASP A 5 -16.32 11.32 -15.99
N ILE A 6 -17.44 10.64 -15.71
CA ILE A 6 -17.63 9.21 -15.94
C ILE A 6 -17.31 8.83 -17.40
N GLY A 7 -17.55 9.74 -18.35
CA GLY A 7 -17.25 9.55 -19.76
C GLY A 7 -15.75 9.46 -20.03
N ALA A 8 -14.97 10.40 -19.51
CA ALA A 8 -13.51 10.39 -19.61
C ALA A 8 -12.91 9.12 -18.98
N ARG A 9 -13.47 8.66 -17.86
CA ARG A 9 -13.02 7.43 -17.16
C ARG A 9 -13.26 6.17 -17.98
N ASN A 10 -14.44 6.02 -18.57
CA ASN A 10 -14.76 4.87 -19.44
C ASN A 10 -13.90 4.85 -20.71
N LEU A 11 -13.60 6.03 -21.25
CA LEU A 11 -12.71 6.15 -22.41
C LEU A 11 -11.29 5.68 -22.06
N ILE A 12 -10.73 6.13 -20.94
CA ILE A 12 -9.40 5.70 -20.47
C ILE A 12 -9.35 4.19 -20.22
N ALA A 13 -10.38 3.62 -19.57
CA ALA A 13 -10.49 2.19 -19.35
C ALA A 13 -10.52 1.39 -20.66
N GLY A 14 -11.28 1.85 -21.65
CA GLY A 14 -11.34 1.23 -22.98
C GLY A 14 -10.00 1.28 -23.71
N ILE A 15 -9.29 2.41 -23.64
CA ILE A 15 -7.94 2.57 -24.23
C ILE A 15 -6.95 1.60 -23.57
N LEU A 16 -6.96 1.50 -22.24
CA LEU A 16 -6.05 0.62 -21.51
C LEU A 16 -6.35 -0.85 -21.77
N LYS A 17 -7.63 -1.23 -21.88
CA LYS A 17 -8.02 -2.61 -22.22
C LYS A 17 -7.52 -3.00 -23.62
N LYS A 18 -7.73 -2.13 -24.60
CA LYS A 18 -7.21 -2.33 -25.96
C LYS A 18 -5.68 -2.42 -25.96
N ALA A 19 -5.01 -1.59 -25.17
CA ALA A 19 -3.57 -1.66 -25.00
C ALA A 19 -3.11 -2.99 -24.38
N CYS A 20 -3.79 -3.50 -23.34
CA CYS A 20 -3.49 -4.82 -22.78
C CYS A 20 -3.59 -5.93 -23.85
N ASP A 21 -4.65 -5.91 -24.66
CA ASP A 21 -4.86 -6.91 -25.72
C ASP A 21 -3.78 -6.81 -26.81
N ASP A 22 -3.41 -5.60 -27.22
CA ASP A 22 -2.35 -5.36 -28.21
C ASP A 22 -0.98 -5.85 -27.74
N TYR A 23 -0.67 -5.68 -26.45
CA TYR A 23 0.57 -6.20 -25.84
C TYR A 23 0.53 -7.72 -25.56
N ALA A 24 -0.65 -8.31 -25.43
CA ALA A 24 -0.80 -9.76 -25.27
C ALA A 24 -0.62 -10.51 -26.59
N ASN A 25 -1.13 -9.93 -27.69
CA ASN A 25 -1.10 -10.56 -29.01
C ASN A 25 0.22 -10.34 -29.78
N ASN A 26 0.96 -9.28 -29.45
CA ASN A 26 2.24 -8.98 -30.11
C ASN A 26 3.44 -9.47 -29.28
N LYS A 27 4.38 -10.17 -29.93
CA LYS A 27 5.68 -10.56 -29.33
C LYS A 27 6.65 -9.37 -29.14
N GLY A 28 6.24 -8.16 -29.53
CA GLY A 28 7.01 -6.90 -29.46
C GLY A 28 6.16 -5.72 -28.97
N CYS A 29 6.69 -4.49 -29.03
CA CYS A 29 5.90 -3.29 -28.72
C CYS A 29 4.91 -2.98 -29.86
N PRO A 30 3.63 -2.67 -29.56
CA PRO A 30 2.67 -2.21 -30.57
C PRO A 30 3.14 -0.96 -31.30
N ASP A 31 2.64 -0.73 -32.51
CA ASP A 31 3.07 0.40 -33.35
C ASP A 31 2.77 1.77 -32.73
N TRP A 32 1.73 1.86 -31.90
CA TRP A 32 1.33 3.08 -31.21
C TRP A 32 2.16 3.35 -29.93
N CYS A 33 3.06 2.45 -29.53
CA CYS A 33 3.89 2.62 -28.34
C CYS A 33 4.89 3.79 -28.52
N THR A 34 4.71 4.86 -27.74
CA THR A 34 5.60 6.03 -27.73
C THR A 34 7.02 5.74 -27.23
N PHE A 35 7.21 4.62 -26.52
CA PHE A 35 8.51 4.18 -26.00
C PHE A 35 9.19 3.16 -26.93
N ARG A 36 8.68 2.94 -28.14
CA ARG A 36 9.18 1.92 -29.07
C ARG A 36 10.65 2.11 -29.39
N GLU A 37 11.09 3.33 -29.66
CA GLU A 37 12.48 3.67 -29.97
C GLU A 37 13.40 3.43 -28.76
N SER A 38 13.01 3.89 -27.57
CA SER A 38 13.80 3.70 -26.35
C SER A 38 13.86 2.24 -25.87
N CYS A 39 12.85 1.43 -26.20
CA CYS A 39 12.83 0.00 -25.92
C CYS A 39 13.75 -0.79 -26.87
N ALA A 40 13.97 -0.30 -28.09
CA ALA A 40 14.89 -0.89 -29.06
C ALA A 40 16.36 -0.61 -28.68
N ASP A 41 16.66 0.63 -28.26
CA ASP A 41 18.03 1.06 -27.98
C ASP A 41 18.61 0.48 -26.68
N ASN A 42 17.79 0.35 -25.63
CA ASN A 42 18.30 -0.06 -24.31
C ASN A 42 18.49 -1.58 -24.14
N LYS A 43 18.22 -2.43 -25.16
CA LYS A 43 18.12 -3.90 -25.01
C LYS A 43 17.36 -4.30 -23.73
N ILE A 44 16.40 -3.49 -23.33
CA ILE A 44 15.53 -3.77 -22.21
C ILE A 44 14.67 -4.90 -22.74
N ASP A 45 14.95 -6.13 -22.29
CA ASP A 45 14.24 -7.33 -22.71
C ASP A 45 12.75 -7.03 -22.89
N PHE A 46 12.06 -7.67 -23.82
CA PHE A 46 10.60 -7.60 -24.00
C PHE A 46 9.78 -7.81 -22.68
N LYS A 47 10.45 -8.24 -21.61
CA LYS A 47 9.98 -8.35 -20.22
C LYS A 47 10.04 -7.05 -19.39
N HIS A 48 10.78 -6.03 -19.81
CA HIS A 48 11.13 -4.85 -19.00
C HIS A 48 10.65 -3.50 -19.59
N CYS A 49 9.85 -3.49 -20.66
CA CYS A 49 9.21 -2.28 -21.19
C CYS A 49 8.31 -1.63 -20.12
N ASP A 50 8.49 -0.34 -19.82
CA ASP A 50 7.76 0.34 -18.75
C ASP A 50 6.25 0.46 -19.03
N ALA A 51 5.85 0.63 -20.30
CA ALA A 51 4.45 0.57 -20.71
C ALA A 51 3.85 -0.81 -20.43
N LYS A 52 4.60 -1.89 -20.68
CA LYS A 52 4.17 -3.25 -20.39
C LYS A 52 4.11 -3.53 -18.89
N LYS A 53 5.07 -3.04 -18.10
CA LYS A 53 5.03 -3.10 -16.62
C LYS A 53 3.80 -2.38 -16.09
N PHE A 54 3.49 -1.21 -16.63
CA PHE A 54 2.31 -0.45 -16.26
C PHE A 54 1.02 -1.21 -16.61
N LEU A 55 0.90 -1.74 -17.83
CA LEU A 55 -0.29 -2.50 -18.27
C LEU A 55 -0.53 -3.79 -17.45
N HIS A 56 0.54 -4.43 -16.96
CA HIS A 56 0.44 -5.60 -16.08
C HIS A 56 0.38 -5.25 -14.58
N SER A 57 0.52 -3.97 -14.21
CA SER A 57 0.41 -3.53 -12.83
C SER A 57 -1.02 -3.72 -12.31
N ALA A 58 -1.15 -3.91 -10.99
CA ALA A 58 -2.45 -3.92 -10.34
C ALA A 58 -3.23 -2.61 -10.61
N TRP A 59 -2.50 -1.50 -10.78
CA TRP A 59 -3.07 -0.19 -11.07
C TRP A 59 -3.79 -0.12 -12.43
N CYS A 60 -3.19 -0.66 -13.50
CA CYS A 60 -3.85 -0.69 -14.81
C CYS A 60 -5.04 -1.66 -14.82
N ALA A 61 -4.96 -2.78 -14.11
CA ALA A 61 -6.11 -3.68 -13.96
C ALA A 61 -7.29 -2.98 -13.26
N ALA A 62 -7.01 -2.14 -12.26
CA ALA A 62 -8.03 -1.33 -11.58
C ALA A 62 -8.61 -0.21 -12.46
N LEU A 63 -7.84 0.28 -13.43
CA LEU A 63 -8.33 1.28 -14.39
C LEU A 63 -9.18 0.66 -15.49
N CYS A 64 -8.79 -0.50 -16.03
CA CYS A 64 -9.50 -1.21 -17.10
C CYS A 64 -10.90 -1.68 -16.69
N ASP A 65 -11.11 -1.97 -15.41
CA ASP A 65 -12.40 -2.41 -14.85
C ASP A 65 -13.36 -1.23 -14.54
N GLY A 66 -12.98 0.00 -14.94
CA GLY A 66 -13.77 1.23 -14.81
C GLY A 66 -13.65 1.84 -13.42
N LEU A 67 -13.25 3.10 -13.32
CA LEU A 67 -13.08 3.84 -12.05
C LEU A 67 -14.43 4.11 -11.35
N ASP A 68 -15.02 3.05 -10.80
CA ASP A 68 -15.76 2.99 -9.54
C ASP A 68 -15.66 1.56 -8.95
N ILE A 69 -14.45 1.02 -8.94
CA ILE A 69 -14.19 -0.26 -8.28
C ILE A 69 -14.17 0.03 -6.79
N GLU A 70 -15.29 -0.22 -6.14
CA GLU A 70 -15.36 -0.38 -4.68
C GLU A 70 -14.09 -1.10 -4.23
N HIS A 71 -13.36 -0.53 -3.25
CA HIS A 71 -12.04 -1.01 -2.82
C HIS A 71 -12.01 -2.54 -2.65
N ASP A 72 -13.10 -3.13 -2.18
CA ASP A 72 -13.32 -4.58 -2.04
C ASP A 72 -13.15 -5.38 -3.35
N LYS A 73 -13.68 -4.88 -4.47
CA LYS A 73 -13.53 -5.49 -5.79
C LYS A 73 -12.08 -5.43 -6.28
N TYR A 74 -11.37 -4.33 -6.03
CA TYR A 74 -9.94 -4.21 -6.38
C TYR A 74 -9.09 -5.21 -5.60
N ILE A 75 -9.32 -5.34 -4.28
CA ILE A 75 -8.63 -6.34 -3.46
C ILE A 75 -8.94 -7.77 -3.94
N ALA A 76 -10.19 -8.05 -4.32
CA ALA A 76 -10.56 -9.36 -4.86
C ALA A 76 -9.80 -9.69 -6.17
N VAL A 77 -9.63 -8.70 -7.07
CA VAL A 77 -8.80 -8.86 -8.28
C VAL A 77 -7.34 -9.09 -7.91
N CYS A 78 -6.78 -8.33 -6.97
CA CYS A 78 -5.41 -8.51 -6.50
C CYS A 78 -5.18 -9.92 -5.95
N ILE A 79 -6.07 -10.42 -5.09
CA ILE A 79 -5.97 -11.78 -4.54
C ILE A 79 -6.00 -12.83 -5.65
N LYS A 80 -6.80 -12.62 -6.70
CA LYS A 80 -6.97 -13.58 -7.80
C LYS A 80 -5.81 -13.55 -8.80
N ARG A 81 -5.28 -12.37 -9.14
CA ARG A 81 -4.29 -12.17 -10.21
C ARG A 81 -2.86 -12.00 -9.71
N HIS A 82 -2.67 -11.37 -8.55
CA HIS A 82 -1.34 -11.03 -8.00
C HIS A 82 -1.10 -11.75 -6.68
N ARG A 83 -0.32 -12.83 -6.73
CA ARG A 83 0.04 -13.58 -5.53
C ARG A 83 1.23 -12.92 -4.84
N LEU A 84 1.00 -12.35 -3.66
CA LEU A 84 2.09 -11.82 -2.84
C LEU A 84 3.12 -12.93 -2.58
N SER A 85 4.40 -12.55 -2.63
CA SER A 85 5.48 -13.47 -2.23
C SER A 85 5.26 -13.92 -0.79
N ARG A 86 5.66 -15.16 -0.45
CA ARG A 86 5.49 -15.69 0.91
C ARG A 86 6.17 -14.80 1.96
N ASN A 87 7.29 -14.18 1.59
CA ASN A 87 8.03 -13.29 2.48
C ASN A 87 7.29 -11.96 2.67
N THR A 88 6.80 -11.36 1.58
CA THR A 88 6.00 -10.11 1.64
C THR A 88 4.72 -10.31 2.44
N HIS A 89 4.02 -11.43 2.23
CA HIS A 89 2.81 -11.74 2.99
C HIS A 89 3.10 -11.87 4.49
N LYS A 90 4.16 -12.61 4.87
CA LYS A 90 4.57 -12.74 6.27
C LYS A 90 4.98 -11.41 6.87
N TYR A 91 5.70 -10.60 6.11
CA TYR A 91 6.15 -9.28 6.53
C TYR A 91 4.94 -8.38 6.85
N VAL A 92 4.02 -8.22 5.90
CA VAL A 92 2.81 -7.39 6.10
C VAL A 92 1.95 -7.93 7.24
N GLU A 93 1.80 -9.26 7.36
CA GLU A 93 1.08 -9.86 8.49
C GLU A 93 1.75 -9.57 9.84
N GLN A 94 3.08 -9.54 9.89
CA GLN A 94 3.82 -9.20 11.09
C GLN A 94 3.66 -7.73 11.47
N GLU A 95 3.70 -6.81 10.51
CA GLU A 95 3.44 -5.38 10.73
C GLU A 95 2.04 -5.17 11.34
N ILE A 96 1.03 -5.87 10.82
CA ILE A 96 -0.34 -5.82 11.37
C ILE A 96 -0.36 -6.29 12.83
N ARG A 97 0.32 -7.39 13.16
CA ARG A 97 0.42 -7.92 14.54
C ARG A 97 1.15 -6.96 15.46
N GLN A 98 2.21 -6.32 14.98
CA GLN A 98 3.06 -5.43 15.75
C GLN A 98 2.54 -4.00 15.85
N TYR A 99 1.40 -3.68 15.23
CA TYR A 99 0.82 -2.33 15.19
C TYR A 99 0.85 -1.57 16.53
N LYS A 100 0.46 -2.21 17.65
CA LYS A 100 0.51 -1.56 18.97
C LYS A 100 1.92 -1.20 19.42
N ASN A 101 2.92 -2.01 19.07
CA ASN A 101 4.32 -1.72 19.33
C ASN A 101 4.83 -0.61 18.40
N THR A 102 4.43 -0.63 17.12
CA THR A 102 4.70 0.44 16.14
C THR A 102 4.22 1.80 16.65
N LEU A 103 3.02 1.87 17.24
CA LEU A 103 2.49 3.10 17.84
C LEU A 103 3.35 3.61 19.00
N LYS A 104 3.74 2.71 19.91
CA LYS A 104 4.61 3.05 21.06
C LYS A 104 5.99 3.49 20.59
N GLU A 105 6.54 2.83 19.58
CA GLU A 105 7.84 3.16 19.03
C GLU A 105 7.83 4.51 18.31
N LEU A 106 6.77 4.82 17.55
CA LEU A 106 6.57 6.14 16.97
C LEU A 106 6.50 7.24 18.02
N GLU A 107 5.74 7.02 19.08
CA GLU A 107 5.63 7.98 20.19
C GLU A 107 6.98 8.17 20.88
N TYR A 108 7.70 7.08 21.15
CA TYR A 108 9.04 7.11 21.75
C TYR A 108 10.03 7.90 20.90
N LEU A 109 10.15 7.58 19.60
CA LEU A 109 11.09 8.24 18.68
C LEU A 109 10.79 9.74 18.52
N LYS A 110 9.50 10.10 18.44
CA LYS A 110 9.09 11.50 18.39
C LYS A 110 9.43 12.23 19.68
N ASN A 111 9.17 11.61 20.83
CA ASN A 111 9.50 12.18 22.13
C ASN A 111 11.01 12.31 22.34
N GLU A 112 11.81 11.36 21.86
CA GLU A 112 13.27 11.42 21.92
C GLU A 112 13.80 12.67 21.19
N ILE A 113 13.33 12.93 19.97
CA ILE A 113 13.71 14.14 19.20
C ILE A 113 13.18 15.43 19.87
N ILE A 114 11.99 15.38 20.46
CA ILE A 114 11.39 16.54 21.14
C ILE A 114 12.12 16.86 22.44
N LEU A 115 12.56 15.86 23.20
CA LEU A 115 13.25 16.01 24.48
C LEU A 115 14.76 16.21 24.33
N GLU A 116 15.33 15.90 23.16
CA GLU A 116 16.73 16.16 22.85
C GLU A 116 17.08 17.62 23.15
N SER A 117 18.11 17.84 23.96
CA SER A 117 18.59 19.20 24.25
C SER A 117 19.14 19.81 22.96
N PRO A 118 18.85 21.09 22.66
CA PRO A 118 19.41 21.74 21.49
C PRO A 118 20.93 21.66 21.56
N GLU A 119 21.57 21.15 20.49
CA GLU A 119 23.03 21.15 20.39
C GLU A 119 23.53 22.57 20.61
N LYS A 120 24.46 22.73 21.56
CA LYS A 120 25.19 23.99 21.72
C LYS A 120 25.98 24.19 20.43
N GLN A 121 25.49 25.08 19.56
CA GLN A 121 26.29 25.54 18.43
C GLN A 121 27.52 26.26 18.97
N GLU A 122 28.68 25.63 18.88
CA GLU A 122 29.98 26.27 19.10
C GLU A 122 30.25 27.24 17.95
N GLY A 123 29.60 28.39 17.98
CA GLY A 123 29.73 29.41 16.95
C GLY A 123 28.87 30.62 17.28
N LYS A 124 29.52 31.75 17.56
CA LYS A 124 28.89 33.05 17.83
C LYS A 124 27.99 33.47 16.67
N SER A 125 26.71 33.10 16.71
CA SER A 125 25.66 33.80 15.97
C SER A 125 24.43 33.91 16.85
N SER A 126 24.04 35.14 17.16
CA SER A 126 22.83 35.48 17.93
C SER A 126 21.57 35.34 17.07
N ALA A 127 21.46 34.25 16.30
CA ALA A 127 20.23 33.93 15.60
C ALA A 127 19.27 33.29 16.61
N ILE A 128 18.12 33.92 16.85
CA ILE A 128 17.00 33.34 17.59
C ILE A 128 16.48 32.17 16.74
N GLY A 129 17.16 31.03 16.81
CA GLY A 129 16.73 29.81 16.16
C GLY A 129 15.43 29.35 16.81
N ASN A 130 14.45 28.95 16.01
CA ASN A 130 13.23 28.33 16.52
C ASN A 130 13.51 26.83 16.76
N PRO A 131 13.82 26.39 18.00
CA PRO A 131 14.19 25.00 18.27
C PRO A 131 13.06 24.03 17.94
N THR A 132 11.80 24.49 18.04
CA THR A 132 10.61 23.71 17.67
C THR A 132 10.58 23.41 16.17
N ALA A 133 10.88 24.41 15.33
CA ALA A 133 10.94 24.22 13.89
C ALA A 133 12.07 23.26 13.49
N SER A 134 13.24 23.38 14.12
CA SER A 134 14.37 22.45 13.88
C SER A 134 14.04 21.01 14.27
N LYS A 135 13.42 20.80 15.44
CA LYS A 135 12.96 19.47 15.88
C LYS A 135 11.88 18.89 14.95
N ALA A 136 10.94 19.70 14.50
CA ALA A 136 9.93 19.28 13.54
C ALA A 136 10.56 18.82 12.21
N VAL A 137 11.58 19.54 11.72
CA VAL A 137 12.36 19.12 10.53
C VAL A 137 13.06 17.78 10.79
N LYS A 138 13.73 17.61 11.93
CA LYS A 138 14.37 16.32 12.29
C LYS A 138 13.38 15.17 12.28
N VAL A 139 12.22 15.31 12.94
CA VAL A 139 11.15 14.28 12.95
C VAL A 139 10.69 13.95 11.53
N SER A 140 10.51 14.97 10.69
CA SER A 140 10.02 14.80 9.31
C SER A 140 11.03 14.14 8.36
N MET A 141 12.32 14.21 8.69
CA MET A 141 13.42 13.67 7.88
C MET A 141 13.92 12.31 8.37
N ASP A 142 13.52 11.88 9.58
CA ASP A 142 13.89 10.58 10.11
C ASP A 142 13.22 9.45 9.32
N LYS A 143 14.06 8.67 8.61
CA LYS A 143 13.60 7.57 7.75
C LYS A 143 12.77 6.53 8.51
N LYS A 144 13.15 6.22 9.76
CA LYS A 144 12.47 5.21 10.57
C LYS A 144 11.08 5.72 10.97
N ILE A 145 10.97 6.98 11.39
CA ILE A 145 9.67 7.60 11.69
C ILE A 145 8.77 7.60 10.46
N ILE A 146 9.30 7.98 9.29
CA ILE A 146 8.54 7.98 8.03
C ILE A 146 8.00 6.58 7.69
N GLU A 147 8.82 5.53 7.82
CA GLU A 147 8.43 4.16 7.52
C GLU A 147 7.35 3.64 8.50
N LEU A 148 7.52 3.89 9.80
CA LEU A 148 6.54 3.51 10.81
C LEU A 148 5.21 4.29 10.62
N GLU A 149 5.26 5.58 10.28
CA GLU A 149 4.06 6.37 9.98
C GLU A 149 3.33 5.88 8.73
N LYS A 150 4.07 5.51 7.67
CA LYS A 150 3.46 4.91 6.47
C LYS A 150 2.71 3.64 6.83
N THR A 151 3.33 2.79 7.64
CA THR A 151 2.74 1.54 8.12
C THR A 151 1.51 1.79 8.99
N GLN A 152 1.59 2.72 9.95
CA GLN A 152 0.46 3.15 10.76
C GLN A 152 -0.71 3.62 9.89
N LYS A 153 -0.45 4.54 8.95
CA LYS A 153 -1.48 5.12 8.07
C LYS A 153 -2.14 4.05 7.21
N ALA A 154 -1.37 3.12 6.66
CA ALA A 154 -1.89 1.99 5.89
C ALA A 154 -2.84 1.13 6.72
N ILE A 155 -2.41 0.71 7.92
CA ILE A 155 -3.21 -0.13 8.83
C ILE A 155 -4.50 0.58 9.25
N GLU A 156 -4.44 1.85 9.66
CA GLU A 156 -5.63 2.62 10.06
C GLU A 156 -6.61 2.84 8.92
N LYS A 157 -6.10 3.09 7.71
CA LYS A 157 -6.91 3.29 6.52
C LYS A 157 -7.63 1.99 6.12
N THR A 158 -6.94 0.86 6.19
CA THR A 158 -7.57 -0.47 6.03
C THR A 158 -8.63 -0.70 7.11
N TYR A 159 -8.30 -0.48 8.39
CA TYR A 159 -9.22 -0.69 9.50
C TYR A 159 -10.52 0.10 9.35
N ARG A 160 -10.46 1.36 8.90
CA ARG A 160 -11.63 2.21 8.66
C ARG A 160 -12.55 1.70 7.55
N ARG A 161 -12.00 1.02 6.53
CA ARG A 161 -12.73 0.60 5.32
C ARG A 161 -13.37 -0.77 5.41
N ILE A 162 -12.79 -1.68 6.19
CA ILE A 162 -13.29 -3.05 6.28
C ILE A 162 -14.60 -3.14 7.10
N SER A 163 -15.41 -4.16 6.80
CA SER A 163 -16.63 -4.46 7.55
C SER A 163 -16.35 -4.81 9.01
N ASN A 164 -17.36 -4.65 9.89
CA ASN A 164 -17.20 -4.90 11.33
C ASN A 164 -16.69 -6.31 11.64
N ASP A 165 -17.15 -7.34 10.93
CA ASP A 165 -16.67 -8.72 11.15
C ASP A 165 -15.16 -8.86 10.87
N LYS A 166 -14.68 -8.21 9.80
CA LYS A 166 -13.25 -8.17 9.46
C LYS A 166 -12.46 -7.33 10.48
N LYS A 167 -13.05 -6.27 11.05
CA LYS A 167 -12.43 -5.51 12.15
C LYS A 167 -12.18 -6.39 13.36
N VAL A 168 -13.13 -7.24 13.76
CA VAL A 168 -12.94 -8.19 14.87
C VAL A 168 -11.77 -9.13 14.60
N VAL A 169 -11.60 -9.60 13.35
CA VAL A 169 -10.42 -10.39 12.97
C VAL A 169 -9.12 -9.58 13.07
N MET A 170 -9.15 -8.32 12.65
CA MET A 170 -8.00 -7.42 12.72
C MET A 170 -7.61 -7.09 14.17
N GLU A 171 -8.59 -6.87 15.05
CA GLU A 171 -8.37 -6.68 16.49
C GLU A 171 -7.78 -7.92 17.15
N GLU A 172 -8.19 -9.12 16.70
CA GLU A 172 -7.64 -10.38 17.21
C GLU A 172 -6.15 -10.50 16.89
N TYR A 173 -5.66 -9.97 15.76
CA TYR A 173 -4.22 -9.90 15.48
C TYR A 173 -3.45 -9.13 16.56
N TRP A 174 -4.06 -8.12 17.18
CA TRP A 174 -3.43 -7.29 18.22
C TRP A 174 -3.63 -7.80 19.64
N GLN A 175 -4.53 -8.77 19.83
CA GLN A 175 -4.78 -9.39 21.13
C GLN A 175 -4.06 -10.73 21.25
N GLY A 176 -4.01 -11.51 20.16
CA GLY A 176 -3.35 -12.82 20.11
C GLY A 176 -3.97 -13.86 21.05
N ARG A 177 -5.26 -13.75 21.37
CA ARG A 177 -5.95 -14.55 22.40
C ARG A 177 -6.60 -15.80 21.86
N CYS A 178 -7.03 -15.78 20.59
CA CYS A 178 -7.80 -16.86 19.99
C CYS A 178 -7.08 -17.48 18.80
N THR A 179 -7.17 -18.81 18.69
CA THR A 179 -6.84 -19.52 17.46
C THR A 179 -7.85 -19.17 16.37
N THR A 180 -7.51 -19.44 15.10
CA THR A 180 -8.45 -19.22 13.98
C THR A 180 -9.76 -19.97 14.18
N ALA A 181 -9.73 -21.20 14.71
CA ALA A 181 -10.91 -21.99 15.03
C ALA A 181 -11.72 -21.38 16.19
N GLY A 182 -11.06 -20.91 17.26
CA GLY A 182 -11.73 -20.23 18.37
C GLY A 182 -12.39 -18.91 17.95
N LEU A 183 -11.73 -18.16 17.06
CA LEU A 183 -12.28 -16.94 16.49
C LEU A 183 -13.51 -17.23 15.60
N ALA A 184 -13.44 -18.28 14.79
CA ALA A 184 -14.54 -18.75 13.95
C ALA A 184 -15.77 -19.11 14.79
N TYR A 185 -15.57 -19.87 15.87
CA TYR A 185 -16.63 -20.22 16.83
C TYR A 185 -17.23 -18.97 17.49
N ARG A 186 -16.40 -18.02 17.92
CA ARG A 186 -16.85 -16.77 18.57
C ARG A 186 -17.69 -15.89 17.66
N ILE A 187 -17.35 -15.81 16.38
CA ILE A 187 -18.06 -14.98 15.38
C ILE A 187 -19.26 -15.74 14.77
N GLY A 188 -19.28 -17.08 14.85
CA GLY A 188 -20.34 -17.91 14.27
C GLY A 188 -20.16 -18.15 12.76
N VAL A 189 -18.92 -18.22 12.28
CA VAL A 189 -18.59 -18.46 10.86
C VAL A 189 -17.65 -19.65 10.70
N ASP A 190 -17.54 -20.18 9.49
CA ASP A 190 -16.59 -21.26 9.18
C ASP A 190 -15.13 -20.77 9.25
N GLU A 191 -14.21 -21.66 9.63
CA GLU A 191 -12.78 -21.33 9.73
C GLU A 191 -12.20 -20.86 8.39
N ARG A 192 -12.69 -21.38 7.26
CA ARG A 192 -12.25 -20.92 5.93
C ARG A 192 -12.62 -19.47 5.68
N THR A 193 -13.76 -19.01 6.21
CA THR A 193 -14.18 -17.60 6.12
C THR A 193 -13.21 -16.70 6.87
N ILE A 194 -12.80 -17.09 8.09
CA ILE A 194 -11.78 -16.35 8.85
C ILE A 194 -10.45 -16.32 8.08
N ARG A 195 -10.00 -17.45 7.52
CA ARG A 195 -8.76 -17.49 6.72
C ARG A 195 -8.83 -16.56 5.50
N ARG A 196 -9.97 -16.51 4.81
CA ARG A 196 -10.22 -15.58 3.70
C ARG A 196 -10.20 -14.12 4.16
N TRP A 197 -10.82 -13.80 5.29
CA TRP A 197 -10.80 -12.45 5.85
C TRP A 197 -9.39 -12.01 6.26
N LYS A 198 -8.61 -12.91 6.89
CA LYS A 198 -7.19 -12.67 7.19
C LYS A 198 -6.39 -12.36 5.92
N GLN A 199 -6.57 -13.17 4.87
CA GLN A 199 -5.94 -12.93 3.58
C GLN A 199 -6.36 -11.58 2.98
N TYR A 200 -7.65 -11.25 3.02
CA TYR A 200 -8.18 -9.97 2.55
C TYR A 200 -7.50 -8.80 3.28
N ILE A 201 -7.43 -8.84 4.62
CA ILE A 201 -6.82 -7.77 5.42
C ILE A 201 -5.34 -7.58 5.06
N VAL A 202 -4.56 -8.67 4.95
CA VAL A 202 -3.14 -8.60 4.57
C VAL A 202 -2.98 -7.96 3.19
N TYR A 203 -3.82 -8.34 2.23
CA TYR A 203 -3.80 -7.76 0.89
C TYR A 203 -4.21 -6.28 0.88
N SER A 204 -5.22 -5.89 1.65
CA SER A 204 -5.62 -4.49 1.77
C SER A 204 -4.49 -3.61 2.32
N VAL A 205 -3.76 -4.09 3.33
CA VAL A 205 -2.59 -3.35 3.86
C VAL A 205 -1.44 -3.36 2.85
N ALA A 206 -1.19 -4.48 2.16
CA ALA A 206 -0.15 -4.57 1.14
C ALA A 206 -0.38 -3.62 -0.03
N VAL A 207 -1.64 -3.42 -0.44
CA VAL A 207 -2.03 -2.40 -1.42
C VAL A 207 -1.65 -1.00 -0.95
N GLU A 208 -2.01 -0.66 0.29
CA GLU A 208 -1.75 0.68 0.84
C GLU A 208 -0.24 0.95 1.02
N LEU A 209 0.56 -0.11 1.16
CA LEU A 209 2.02 -0.06 1.23
C LEU A 209 2.71 -0.21 -0.15
N ASN A 210 1.95 -0.29 -1.25
CA ASN A 210 2.46 -0.46 -2.62
C ASN A 210 3.34 -1.70 -2.84
N TYR A 211 2.95 -2.85 -2.27
CA TYR A 211 3.61 -4.15 -2.53
C TYR A 211 3.00 -4.95 -3.70
N LEU A 212 2.06 -4.37 -4.46
CA LEU A 212 1.27 -5.00 -5.52
C LEU A 212 1.37 -4.23 -6.86
#